data_AF-A0A9E3X6I8-F1
#
_entry.id   AF-A0A9E3X6I8-F1
#
_cell.length_a   1.000
_cell.length_b   1.000
_cell.length_c   1.000
_cell.angle_alpha   90.00
_cell.angle_beta   90.00
_cell.angle_gamma   90.00
#
_symmetry.space_group_name_H-M   'P 1'
#
loop_
_entity.id
_entity.type
_entity.pdbx_description
1 polymer ?
#
loop_
_entity_poly.entity_id
_entity_poly.type
_entity_poly.pdbx_seq_one_letter_code
_entity_poly.pdbx_strand_id
1 'polypeptide(L)' 'MLDWLRGTDLGPPMKQWQGAILFLETSEDAPSPEAVTFGLRTYAALGILAQLSGILLGRPVDRCHNTAL' A
#
# COMPACT_ATOMS: atom_id res chain seq x y z
N MET A 1 -8.00 -2.26 3.29
CA MET A 1 -8.43 -1.23 4.26
C MET A 1 -7.98 0.18 3.85
N LEU A 2 -6.67 0.47 3.77
CA LEU A 2 -6.18 1.81 3.39
C LEU A 2 -6.75 2.31 2.05
N ASP A 3 -6.92 1.39 1.11
CA ASP A 3 -7.52 1.61 -0.20
C ASP A 3 -8.91 2.24 -0.18
N TRP A 4 -9.71 1.95 0.85
CA TRP A 4 -11.10 2.39 0.95
C TRP A 4 -11.24 3.85 1.41
N LEU A 5 -10.21 4.40 2.03
CA LEU A 5 -10.21 5.79 2.51
C LEU A 5 -9.87 6.79 1.40
N ARG A 6 -9.34 6.33 0.26
CA ARG A 6 -8.95 7.19 -0.85
C ARG A 6 -10.15 7.96 -1.40
N GLY A 7 -9.97 9.27 -1.58
CA GLY A 7 -11.02 10.15 -2.10
C GLY A 7 -12.12 10.48 -1.08
N THR A 8 -11.99 10.04 0.17
CA THR A 8 -12.85 10.44 1.29
C THR A 8 -12.13 11.41 2.21
N ASP A 9 -12.87 12.18 2.99
CA ASP A 9 -12.31 13.09 4.00
C ASP A 9 -11.67 12.37 5.19
N LEU A 10 -11.81 11.04 5.28
CA LEU A 10 -11.20 10.20 6.32
C LEU A 10 -9.73 9.83 6.00
N GLY A 11 -9.29 10.04 4.76
CA GLY A 11 -7.90 9.79 4.37
C GLY A 11 -6.93 10.84 4.90
N PRO A 12 -5.63 10.52 5.06
CA PRO A 12 -4.64 11.51 5.46
C PRO A 12 -4.52 12.62 4.41
N PRO A 13 -4.52 13.91 4.79
CA PRO A 13 -4.29 15.01 3.86
C PRO A 13 -2.89 14.94 3.25
N MET A 14 -2.71 15.46 2.04
CA MET A 14 -1.44 15.36 1.28
C MET A 14 -0.19 15.77 2.09
N LYS A 15 -0.30 16.81 2.93
CA LYS A 15 0.79 17.28 3.78
C LYS A 15 1.33 16.23 4.76
N GLN A 16 0.51 15.28 5.22
CA GLN A 16 0.94 14.24 6.15
C GLN A 16 1.79 13.15 5.46
N TRP A 17 1.78 13.07 4.13
CA TRP A 17 2.60 12.11 3.39
C TRP A 17 4.05 12.59 3.19
N GLN A 18 4.29 13.90 3.29
CA GLN A 18 5.61 14.49 3.04
C GLN A 18 6.62 14.07 4.12
N GLY A 19 7.64 13.33 3.71
CA GLY A 19 8.67 12.80 4.60
C GLY A 19 8.23 11.59 5.43
N ALA A 20 7.01 11.08 5.22
CA ALA A 20 6.49 9.96 5.99
C ALA A 20 7.16 8.63 5.60
N ILE A 21 7.13 7.67 6.52
CA ILE A 21 7.42 6.25 6.23
C ILE A 21 6.08 5.53 6.14
N LEU A 22 5.76 4.97 4.98
CA LEU A 22 4.53 4.20 4.79
C LEU A 22 4.74 2.75 5.22
N PHE A 23 3.96 2.29 6.19
CA PHE A 23 3.91 0.87 6.56
C PHE A 23 2.71 0.19 5.88
N LEU A 24 2.95 -0.91 5.16
CA LEU A 24 1.93 -1.73 4.54
C LEU A 24 2.08 -3.19 4.96
N GLU A 25 0.96 -3.85 5.24
CA GLU A 25 0.87 -5.29 5.39
C GLU A 25 -0.35 -5.82 4.61
N THR A 26 -0.34 -7.12 4.31
CA THR A 26 -1.47 -7.81 3.71
C THR A 26 -2.30 -8.48 4.79
N SER A 27 -3.63 -8.43 4.67
CA SER A 27 -4.55 -9.18 5.54
C SER A 27 -4.46 -10.70 5.31
N GLU A 28 -5.15 -11.45 6.16
CA GLU A 28 -5.35 -12.89 6.07
C GLU A 28 -6.09 -13.32 4.79
N ASP A 29 -6.87 -12.42 4.20
CA ASP A 29 -7.56 -12.65 2.91
C ASP A 29 -6.59 -12.83 1.75
N ALA A 30 -5.30 -12.57 1.96
CA ALA A 30 -4.25 -12.84 0.99
C ALA A 30 -4.56 -12.25 -0.39
N PRO A 31 -4.50 -10.91 -0.56
CA PRO A 31 -4.73 -10.30 -1.87
C PRO A 31 -3.71 -10.81 -2.90
N SER A 32 -4.15 -10.93 -4.16
CA SER A 32 -3.25 -11.34 -5.23
C SER A 32 -2.10 -10.32 -5.42
N PRO A 33 -0.94 -10.75 -5.95
CA PRO A 33 0.15 -9.84 -6.28
C PRO A 33 -0.28 -8.68 -7.19
N GLU A 34 -1.24 -8.92 -8.09
CA GLU A 34 -1.81 -7.91 -8.99
C GLU A 34 -2.63 -6.87 -8.23
N ALA A 35 -3.44 -7.30 -7.25
CA ALA A 35 -4.21 -6.38 -6.41
C ALA A 35 -3.28 -5.44 -5.62
N VAL A 36 -2.20 -5.97 -5.04
CA VAL A 36 -1.16 -5.15 -4.38
C VAL A 36 -0.51 -4.18 -5.36
N THR A 37 -0.18 -4.66 -6.56
CA THR A 37 0.41 -3.84 -7.63
C THR A 37 -0.50 -2.68 -8.02
N PHE A 38 -1.80 -2.91 -8.19
CA PHE A 38 -2.77 -1.87 -8.52
C PHE A 38 -2.94 -0.85 -7.39
N GLY A 39 -2.92 -1.29 -6.13
CA GLY A 39 -2.91 -0.38 -4.98
C GLY A 39 -1.69 0.55 -5.01
N LEU A 40 -0.49 0.00 -5.18
CA LEU A 40 0.75 0.78 -5.26
C LEU A 40 0.77 1.74 -6.45
N ARG A 41 0.31 1.31 -7.63
CA ARG A 41 0.16 2.19 -8.81
C ARG A 41 -0.79 3.34 -8.56
N THR A 42 -1.86 3.11 -7.81
CA THR A 42 -2.79 4.18 -7.42
C THR A 42 -2.09 5.20 -6.52
N TYR A 43 -1.32 4.76 -5.52
CA TYR A 43 -0.52 5.69 -4.69
C TYR A 43 0.55 6.45 -5.48
N ALA A 44 1.14 5.83 -6.50
CA ALA A 44 2.06 6.50 -7.40
C ALA A 44 1.36 7.59 -8.22
N ALA A 45 0.20 7.28 -8.82
CA ALA A 45 -0.58 8.21 -9.62
C ALA A 45 -1.10 9.41 -8.80
N LEU A 46 -1.41 9.20 -7.52
CA LEU A 46 -1.80 10.25 -6.57
C LEU A 46 -0.60 11.10 -6.10
N GLY A 47 0.64 10.78 -6.52
CA GLY A 47 1.85 11.48 -6.10
C GLY A 47 2.23 11.23 -4.64
N ILE A 48 1.64 10.24 -3.98
CA ILE A 48 1.92 9.90 -2.58
C ILE A 48 3.30 9.26 -2.47
N LEU A 49 3.62 8.28 -3.33
CA LEU A 49 4.89 7.56 -3.24
C LEU A 49 6.12 8.47 -3.41
N ALA A 50 6.00 9.53 -4.22
CA ALA A 50 7.06 10.50 -4.44
C ALA A 50 7.34 11.40 -3.21
N GLN A 51 6.43 11.44 -2.23
CA GLN A 51 6.56 12.27 -1.03
C GLN A 51 7.12 11.50 0.18
N LEU A 52 7.10 10.17 0.13
CA LEU A 52 7.55 9.32 1.22
C LEU A 52 9.08 9.34 1.34
N SER A 53 9.58 9.23 2.58
CA SER A 53 10.99 8.95 2.85
C SER A 53 11.32 7.46 2.77
N GLY A 54 10.31 6.58 2.82
CA GLY A 54 10.49 5.15 2.70
C GLY A 54 9.19 4.36 2.81
N ILE A 55 9.29 3.07 2.52
CA ILE A 55 8.20 2.10 2.62
C ILE A 55 8.71 0.91 3.42
N LEU A 56 7.92 0.47 4.41
CA LEU A 56 8.13 -0.76 5.16
C LEU A 56 7.01 -1.74 4.79
N LEU A 57 7.39 -2.93 4.34
CA LEU A 57 6.46 -3.99 4.00
C LEU A 57 6.51 -5.09 5.06
N GLY A 58 5.37 -5.34 5.70
CA GLY A 58 5.16 -6.51 6.53
C GLY A 58 5.29 -7.78 5.69
N ARG A 59 5.83 -8.84 6.28
CA ARG A 59 5.91 -10.14 5.61
C ARG A 59 4.48 -10.63 5.36
N PRO A 60 4.11 -10.95 4.11
CA PRO A 60 2.81 -11.54 3.83
C PRO A 60 2.61 -12.84 4.61
N VAL A 61 1.37 -13.15 4.93
CA VAL A 61 1.02 -14.41 5.58
C VAL A 61 1.39 -15.54 4.62
N ASP A 62 2.23 -16.45 5.09
CA ASP A 62 2.87 -17.48 4.27
C ASP A 62 1.83 -18.49 3.73
N ARG A 63 1.96 -18.88 2.43
CA ARG A 63 1.29 -20.01 1.71
C ARG A 63 0.05 -19.79 0.81
N CYS A 64 -0.22 -18.61 0.26
CA CYS A 64 -1.32 -18.43 -0.73
C CYS A 64 -0.85 -18.27 -2.19
N HIS A 65 0.30 -17.64 -2.42
CA HIS A 65 0.83 -17.36 -3.76
C HIS A 65 2.23 -17.95 -3.92
N ASN A 66 2.32 -19.28 -4.07
CA ASN A 66 3.56 -19.95 -4.40
C ASN A 66 3.83 -19.78 -5.92
N THR A 67 4.49 -18.70 -6.34
CA THR A 67 5.23 -18.76 -7.60
C THR A 67 6.52 -19.51 -7.32
N ALA A 68 6.55 -20.78 -7.73
CA ALA A 68 7.78 -21.54 -7.85
C ALA A 68 8.81 -20.68 -8.61
N LEU A 69 9.91 -20.37 -7.92
CA LEU A 69 11.20 -20.04 -8.51
C LEU A 69 12.10 -21.26 -8.38
#